data_AF-A0A7X7XZU0-F1
#
_entry.id   AF-A0A7X7XZU0-F1
#
_cell.length_a   1.000
_cell.length_b   1.000
_cell.length_c   1.000
_cell.angle_alpha   90.00
_cell.angle_beta   90.00
_cell.angle_gamma   90.00
#
_symmetry.space_group_name_H-M   'P 1'
#
loop_
_entity.id
_entity.type
_entity.pdbx_description
1 polymer ?
#
loop_
_entity_poly.entity_id
_entity_poly.type
_entity_poly.pdbx_seq_one_letter_code
_entity_poly.pdbx_strand_id
1 'polypeptide(L)' 'MKEFLKQKLTSRKFWVAVASAAFIIISEGLGFDVDQELYWKLVALALGYIFGEAAVDIARAKAQE' A
#
# COMPACT_ATOMS: atom_id res chain seq x y z
N MET A 1 -21.12 11.43 5.60
CA MET A 1 -20.86 10.17 4.85
C MET A 1 -20.04 10.42 3.57
N LYS A 2 -20.44 11.35 2.69
CA LYS A 2 -19.68 11.70 1.47
C LYS A 2 -18.25 12.20 1.73
N GLU A 3 -18.04 13.07 2.71
CA GLU A 3 -16.68 13.58 3.05
C GLU A 3 -15.70 12.48 3.50
N PHE A 4 -16.18 11.52 4.30
CA PHE A 4 -15.37 10.45 4.87
C PHE A 4 -14.94 9.44 3.78
N LEU A 5 -15.86 9.13 2.86
CA LEU A 5 -15.56 8.34 1.66
C LEU A 5 -14.58 9.07 0.74
N LYS A 6 -14.73 10.39 0.57
CA LYS A 6 -13.80 11.22 -0.19
C LYS A 6 -12.40 11.20 0.44
N GLN A 7 -12.28 11.29 1.77
CA GLN A 7 -10.98 11.20 2.44
C GLN A 7 -10.34 9.82 2.30
N LYS A 8 -11.11 8.73 2.43
CA LYS A 8 -10.59 7.35 2.25
C LYS A 8 -10.17 7.08 0.81
N LEU A 9 -10.97 7.51 -0.18
CA LEU A 9 -10.68 7.36 -1.61
C LEU A 9 -9.62 8.33 -2.13
N THR A 10 -9.27 9.39 -1.39
CA THR A 10 -8.12 10.26 -1.73
C THR A 10 -6.88 9.88 -0.91
N SER A 11 -6.98 8.87 -0.03
CA SER A 11 -5.87 8.42 0.79
C SER A 11 -4.85 7.69 -0.07
N ARG A 12 -3.61 8.19 -0.08
CA ARG A 12 -2.50 7.58 -0.81
C ARG A 12 -2.27 6.13 -0.39
N LYS A 13 -2.47 5.84 0.90
CA LYS A 13 -2.35 4.49 1.47
C LYS A 13 -3.40 3.51 0.93
N PHE A 14 -4.60 4.00 0.63
CA PHE A 14 -5.66 3.20 0.02
C PHE A 14 -5.31 2.85 -1.43
N TRP A 15 -4.89 3.84 -2.23
CA TRP A 15 -4.50 3.59 -3.63
C TRP A 15 -3.24 2.74 -3.77
N VAL A 16 -2.26 2.84 -2.86
CA VAL A 16 -1.10 1.94 -2.83
C VAL A 16 -1.55 0.51 -2.59
N ALA A 17 -2.45 0.26 -1.62
CA ALA A 17 -2.98 -1.08 -1.39
C ALA A 17 -3.76 -1.63 -2.61
N VAL A 18 -4.56 -0.78 -3.27
CA VAL A 18 -5.29 -1.15 -4.50
C VAL A 18 -4.31 -1.45 -5.65
N ALA A 19 -3.26 -0.65 -5.82
CA ALA A 19 -2.24 -0.88 -6.83
C ALA A 19 -1.45 -2.17 -6.58
N SER A 20 -1.12 -2.48 -5.32
CA SER A 20 -0.49 -3.74 -4.94
C SER A 20 -1.40 -4.94 -5.21
N ALA A 21 -2.69 -4.86 -4.86
CA ALA A 21 -3.63 -5.93 -5.15
C ALA A 21 -3.81 -6.14 -6.66
N ALA A 22 -3.91 -5.05 -7.44
CA ALA A 22 -3.97 -5.13 -8.90
C ALA A 22 -2.69 -5.74 -9.50
N PHE A 23 -1.52 -5.38 -8.97
CA PHE A 23 -0.25 -5.95 -9.40
C PHE A 23 -0.19 -7.46 -9.14
N ILE A 24 -0.59 -7.92 -7.96
CA ILE A 24 -0.63 -9.35 -7.61
C ILE A 24 -1.59 -10.11 -8.54
N ILE A 25 -2.79 -9.59 -8.77
CA ILE A 25 -3.79 -10.22 -9.65
C ILE A 25 -3.31 -10.26 -11.10
N ILE A 26 -2.61 -9.23 -11.58
CA ILE A 26 -2.04 -9.21 -12.93
C ILE A 26 -0.88 -10.21 -13.03
N SER A 27 0.01 -10.28 -12.05
CA SER A 27 1.12 -11.23 -12.04
C SER A 27 0.65 -12.68 -11.98
N GLU A 28 -0.26 -13.03 -11.06
CA GLU A 28 -0.75 -14.41 -10.94
C GLU A 28 -1.84 -14.75 -11.97
N GLY A 29 -2.74 -13.83 -12.30
CA GLY A 29 -3.91 -14.08 -13.13
C GLY A 29 -3.66 -14.04 -14.64
N LEU A 30 -2.65 -13.29 -15.12
CA LEU A 30 -2.25 -13.28 -16.53
C LEU A 30 -1.03 -14.17 -16.82
N GLY A 31 -0.54 -14.94 -15.83
CA GLY A 31 0.63 -15.81 -15.99
C GLY A 31 1.90 -15.03 -16.33
N PHE A 32 2.01 -13.80 -15.81
CA PHE A 32 3.20 -12.99 -16.01
C PHE A 32 4.30 -13.58 -15.12
N ASP A 33 5.29 -14.25 -15.72
CA ASP A 33 6.46 -14.82 -15.06
C ASP A 33 7.36 -13.66 -14.56
N VAL A 34 6.88 -12.94 -13.55
CA VAL A 34 7.69 -11.97 -12.82
C VAL A 34 8.66 -12.79 -12.01
N ASP A 35 9.96 -12.61 -12.30
CA ASP A 35 11.05 -13.17 -11.51
C ASP A 35 10.72 -13.08 -10.01
N GLN A 36 10.73 -14.23 -9.33
CA GLN A 36 10.19 -14.35 -7.97
C GLN A 36 10.95 -13.44 -6.99
N GLU A 37 12.23 -13.20 -7.23
CA GLU A 37 13.05 -12.27 -6.45
C GLU A 37 12.61 -10.82 -6.69
N LEU A 38 12.36 -10.43 -7.93
CA LEU A 38 11.79 -9.12 -8.27
C LEU A 38 10.41 -8.91 -7.66
N TYR A 39 9.53 -9.92 -7.70
CA TYR A 39 8.20 -9.86 -7.07
C TYR A 39 8.30 -9.55 -5.57
N TRP A 40 9.10 -10.33 -4.84
CA TRP A 40 9.26 -10.13 -3.40
C TRP A 40 9.95 -8.81 -3.05
N LYS A 41 10.86 -8.30 -3.90
CA LYS A 41 11.43 -6.95 -3.73
C LYS A 41 10.36 -5.87 -3.83
N LEU A 42 9.47 -5.95 -4.81
CA LEU A 42 8.38 -4.99 -4.98
C LEU A 42 7.37 -5.08 -3.83
N VAL A 43 7.00 -6.30 -3.42
CA VAL A 43 6.09 -6.51 -2.28
C VAL A 43 6.70 -5.97 -0.99
N ALA A 44 7.96 -6.28 -0.70
CA ALA A 44 8.66 -5.81 0.49
C ALA A 44 8.79 -4.28 0.50
N LEU A 45 9.05 -3.66 -0.66
CA LEU A 45 9.11 -2.20 -0.78
C LEU A 45 7.74 -1.56 -0.49
N ALA A 46 6.67 -2.10 -1.06
CA ALA A 46 5.32 -1.59 -0.83
C ALA A 46 4.91 -1.73 0.65
N LEU A 47 5.15 -2.90 1.25
CA LEU A 47 4.90 -3.14 2.66
C LEU A 47 5.73 -2.21 3.56
N GLY A 48 7.03 -2.07 3.27
CA GLY A 48 7.93 -1.19 4.00
C GLY A 48 7.45 0.26 4.02
N TYR A 49 6.99 0.78 2.88
CA TYR A 49 6.41 2.13 2.80
C TYR A 49 5.12 2.27 3.61
N ILE A 50 4.19 1.31 3.50
CA ILE A 50 2.92 1.32 4.23
C ILE A 50 3.15 1.30 5.75
N PHE A 51 4.00 0.39 6.23
CA PHE A 51 4.31 0.28 7.66
C PHE A 51 5.11 1.48 8.17
N GLY A 52 6.06 2.00 7.38
CA GLY A 52 6.81 3.21 7.73
C GLY A 52 5.91 4.43 7.90
N GLU A 53 5.02 4.69 6.94
CA GLU A 53 4.02 5.75 7.03
C GLU A 53 3.05 5.55 8.20
N ALA A 54 2.66 4.30 8.50
CA ALA A 54 1.83 4.00 9.66
C ALA A 54 2.55 4.30 10.98
N ALA A 55 3.83 3.91 11.11
CA ALA A 55 4.64 4.19 12.29
C ALA A 55 4.86 5.69 12.51
N VAL A 56 5.14 6.44 11.43
CA VAL A 56 5.30 7.91 11.48
C VAL A 56 3.99 8.59 11.90
N ASP A 57 2.85 8.14 11.39
CA ASP A 57 1.54 8.68 11.81
C ASP A 57 1.27 8.43 13.29
N ILE A 58 1.56 7.24 13.80
CA ILE A 58 1.41 6.91 15.23
C ILE A 58 2.35 7.78 16.07
N ALA A 59 3.60 7.93 15.67
CA ALA A 59 4.58 8.74 16.37
C ALA A 59 4.18 10.22 16.42
N ARG A 60 3.65 10.78 15.31
CA ARG A 60 3.13 12.14 15.27
C ARG A 60 1.88 12.33 16.13
N ALA A 61 0.96 11.36 16.13
CA ALA A 61 -0.22 11.41 16.98
C ALA A 61 0.16 11.43 18.48
N LYS A 62 1.15 10.63 18.88
CA LYS A 62 1.69 10.58 20.24
C LYS A 62 2.43 11.87 20.66
N ALA A 63 3.05 12.59 19.73
CA ALA A 63 3.79 13.81 20.02
C ALA A 63 2.89 15.06 20.14
N GLN A 64 1.62 14.97 19.75
CA GLN A 64 0.63 16.04 19.88
C GLN A 64 -0.30 15.88 21.10
N GLU A 65 -0.11 14.80 21.88
CA GLU A 65 -0.74 14.54 23.18
C GLU A 65 0.17 15.04 24.30
#